data_AF-A0A381TXY4-F1
#
_entry.id   AF-A0A381TXY4-F1
#
_cell.length_a   1.000
_cell.length_b   1.000
_cell.length_c   1.000
_cell.angle_alpha   90.00
_cell.angle_beta   90.00
_cell.angle_gamma   90.00
#
_symmetry.space_group_name_H-M   'P 1'
#
loop_
_entity.id
_entity.type
_entity.pdbx_description
1 polymer ?
#
loop_
_entity_poly.entity_id
_entity_poly.type
_entity_poly.pdbx_seq_one_letter_code
_entity_poly.pdbx_strand_id
1 'polypeptide(L)' 'MRAAVGLSEAGLKTACISKVFPTRSHTSAAQGGISAALGNMGEDDWRWHMYDTVKGS' A
#
# COMPACT_ATOMS: atom_id res chain seq x y z
N MET A 1 8.23 -2.60 -2.51
CA MET A 1 9.16 -1.54 -2.97
C MET A 1 9.09 -0.24 -2.17
N ARG A 2 7.93 0.22 -1.67
CA ARG A 2 7.78 1.56 -1.04
C ARG A 2 8.79 1.87 0.07
N ALA A 3 9.08 0.92 0.97
CA ALA A 3 10.04 1.13 2.06
C ALA A 3 11.48 1.41 1.56
N ALA A 4 11.97 0.64 0.59
CA ALA A 4 13.32 0.83 0.05
C ALA A 4 13.50 2.19 -0.63
N VAL A 5 12.46 2.67 -1.31
CA VAL A 5 12.44 4.02 -1.91
C VAL A 5 12.48 5.08 -0.80
N GLY A 6 11.61 4.97 0.20
CA GLY A 6 11.57 5.95 1.31
C GLY A 6 12.87 6.04 2.11
N LEU A 7 13.56 4.90 2.33
CA LEU A 7 14.86 4.90 3.00
C LEU A 7 15.95 5.59 2.15
N SER A 8 15.98 5.33 0.84
CA SER A 8 16.89 6.02 -0.08
C SER A 8 16.58 7.52 -0.19
N GLU A 9 15.30 7.92 -0.22
CA GLU A 9 14.86 9.33 -0.20
C GLU A 9 15.32 10.05 1.08
N ALA A 10 15.37 9.34 2.21
CA ALA A 10 15.91 9.84 3.48
C ALA A 10 17.45 9.88 3.52
N GLY A 11 18.14 9.57 2.42
CA GLY A 11 19.61 9.61 2.32
C GLY A 11 20.33 8.39 2.89
N LEU A 12 19.60 7.32 3.24
CA LEU A 12 20.20 6.09 3.77
C LEU A 12 20.69 5.17 2.66
N LYS A 13 21.87 4.60 2.82
CA LYS A 13 22.40 3.56 1.94
C LYS A 13 21.54 2.29 2.09
N THR A 14 20.67 2.05 1.11
CA THR A 14 19.65 1.00 1.18
C THR A 14 19.85 -0.05 0.10
N ALA A 15 19.79 -1.33 0.48
CA ALA A 15 19.75 -2.45 -0.44
C ALA A 15 18.36 -3.12 -0.42
N CYS A 16 17.77 -3.36 -1.60
CA CYS A 16 16.51 -4.09 -1.74
C CYS A 16 16.78 -5.48 -2.31
N ILE A 17 16.74 -6.51 -1.46
CA ILE A 17 17.05 -7.88 -1.84
C ILE A 17 15.75 -8.65 -2.13
N SER A 18 15.68 -9.36 -3.24
CA SER A 18 14.53 -10.18 -3.63
C SER A 18 14.97 -11.47 -4.30
N LYS A 19 14.28 -12.58 -4.01
CA LYS A 19 14.52 -13.90 -4.65
C LYS A 19 14.03 -13.99 -6.10
N VAL A 20 13.16 -13.06 -6.51
CA VAL A 20 12.62 -12.94 -7.87
C VAL A 20 12.75 -11.50 -8.35
N PHE A 21 12.70 -11.29 -9.68
CA PHE A 21 12.66 -9.95 -10.24
C PHE A 21 11.48 -9.14 -9.66
N PRO A 22 11.64 -7.85 -9.28
CA PRO A 22 10.66 -7.14 -8.46
C PRO A 22 9.22 -7.11 -9.00
N THR A 23 9.05 -6.99 -10.32
CA THR A 23 7.71 -6.98 -10.96
C THR A 23 7.06 -8.37 -11.05
N ARG A 24 7.75 -9.43 -10.62
CA ARG A 24 7.22 -10.79 -10.47
C ARG A 24 6.89 -11.16 -9.02
N SER A 25 6.87 -10.17 -8.12
CA SER A 25 6.36 -10.37 -6.75
C SER A 25 4.83 -10.59 -6.77
N HIS A 26 4.27 -11.28 -5.79
CA HIS A 26 2.83 -11.59 -5.76
C HIS A 26 1.93 -10.34 -5.75
N THR A 27 2.46 -9.17 -5.38
CA THR A 27 1.75 -7.88 -5.52
C THR A 27 1.30 -7.62 -6.97
N SER A 28 2.02 -8.12 -7.98
CA SER A 28 1.62 -7.95 -9.40
C SER A 28 0.33 -8.69 -9.77
N ALA A 29 -0.10 -9.66 -8.94
CA ALA A 29 -1.32 -10.43 -9.18
C ALA A 29 -2.57 -9.80 -8.52
N ALA A 30 -2.44 -8.67 -7.80
CA ALA A 30 -3.59 -8.01 -7.19
C ALA A 30 -4.51 -7.38 -8.25
N GLN A 31 -5.83 -7.52 -8.07
CA GLN A 31 -6.83 -7.09 -9.06
C GLN A 31 -7.88 -6.10 -8.51
N GLY A 32 -8.31 -6.26 -7.25
CA GLY A 32 -9.46 -5.51 -6.71
C GLY A 32 -9.25 -4.00 -6.60
N GLY A 33 -8.06 -3.57 -6.15
CA GLY A 33 -7.71 -2.16 -5.98
C GLY A 33 -7.08 -1.86 -4.62
N ILE A 34 -7.10 -0.58 -4.25
CA ILE A 34 -6.68 -0.09 -2.93
C ILE A 34 -7.83 0.70 -2.31
N SER A 35 -8.23 0.32 -1.09
CA SER A 35 -9.27 1.03 -0.35
C SER A 35 -8.71 2.32 0.25
N ALA A 36 -9.38 3.45 0.01
CA ALA A 36 -9.06 4.73 0.61
C ALA A 36 -10.31 5.61 0.63
N ALA A 37 -10.53 6.33 1.73
CA ALA A 37 -11.67 7.23 1.90
C ALA A 37 -11.40 8.55 1.16
N LEU A 38 -11.47 8.52 -0.18
CA LEU A 38 -11.14 9.66 -1.06
C LEU A 38 -12.35 10.53 -1.39
N GLY A 39 -13.58 10.04 -1.17
CA GLY A 39 -14.80 10.81 -1.45
C GLY A 39 -15.11 11.07 -2.95
N ASN A 40 -14.45 10.36 -3.87
CA ASN A 40 -14.60 10.62 -5.31
C ASN A 40 -15.97 10.21 -5.89
N MET A 41 -16.71 9.34 -5.21
CA MET A 41 -18.00 8.79 -5.65
C MET A 41 -19.17 9.16 -4.74
N GLY A 42 -18.92 9.98 -3.71
CA GLY A 42 -19.88 10.33 -2.66
C GLY A 42 -19.14 10.83 -1.42
N GLU A 43 -19.88 11.35 -0.44
CA GLU A 43 -19.31 11.72 0.85
C GLU A 43 -18.66 10.51 1.54
N ASP A 44 -17.49 10.71 2.15
CA ASP A 44 -16.68 9.66 2.74
C ASP A 44 -15.85 10.22 3.91
N ASP A 45 -15.58 9.38 4.92
CA ASP A 45 -14.77 9.73 6.10
C ASP A 45 -13.86 8.54 6.44
N TRP A 46 -12.56 8.81 6.63
CA TRP A 46 -11.58 7.79 7.02
C TRP A 46 -11.95 7.06 8.31
N ARG A 47 -12.73 7.69 9.20
CA ARG A 47 -13.25 7.07 10.43
C ARG A 47 -14.24 5.95 10.13
N TRP A 48 -15.03 6.08 9.07
CA TRP A 48 -15.92 5.00 8.61
C TRP A 48 -15.10 3.83 8.09
N HIS A 49 -14.08 4.10 7.28
CA HIS A 49 -13.15 3.07 6.82
C HIS A 49 -12.39 2.40 7.99
N MET A 50 -11.98 3.17 9.01
CA MET A 50 -11.40 2.60 10.24
C MET A 50 -12.40 1.71 10.97
N TYR A 51 -13.64 2.15 11.15
CA TYR A 51 -14.70 1.37 11.79
C TYR A 51 -14.97 0.05 11.05
N ASP A 52 -15.10 0.09 9.72
CA ASP A 52 -15.33 -1.11 8.90
C ASP A 52 -14.16 -2.09 8.98
N THR A 53 -12.92 -1.58 9.02
CA THR A 53 -11.71 -2.41 9.19
C THR A 53 -11.69 -3.09 10.56
N VAL A 54 -11.99 -2.36 11.64
CA VAL A 54 -12.05 -2.91 13.01
C VAL A 54 -13.15 -3.96 13.14
N LYS A 55 -14.32 -3.70 12.55
CA LYS A 55 -15.46 -4.64 12.59
C LYS A 55 -15.19 -5.91 11.77
N GLY A 56 -14.45 -5.82 10.68
CA GLY A 56 -14.15 -6.93 9.78
C GLY A 56 -12.95 -7.80 10.20
N SER A 57 -12.19 -7.39 11.22
CA SER A 57 -11.03 -8.13 11.78
C SER A 57 -11.46 -9.07 12.90
#